data_AF-A0ABD3W4B5-F1
#
_entry.id   AF-A0ABD3W4B5-F1
#
_cell.length_a   1.000
_cell.length_b   1.000
_cell.length_c   1.000
_cell.angle_alpha   90.00
_cell.angle_beta   90.00
_cell.angle_gamma   90.00
#
_symmetry.space_group_name_H-M   'P 1'
#
loop_
_entity.id
_entity.type
_entity.pdbx_description
1 polymer ?
#
loop_
_entity_poly.entity_id
_entity_poly.type
_entity_poly.pdbx_seq_one_letter_code
_entity_poly.pdbx_strand_id
1 'polypeptide(L)'
;MLNILNADTNGVLLLAVRTTDYIIPVTALDCAEHMVILFDDIQLSNAEMDKTHSYFSLSRNRRCHAIYLAMGFYNVDSVIRSNTSCFIIFNGLDNKHVPNALREHCCDVSRDKIVELHHKAAHANQFSLIQYAYQAYVSMLN
;
A
#
# COMPACT_ATOMS: atom_id res chain seq x y z
N MET A 1 -0.84 -8.55 19.00
CA MET A 1 0.53 -8.14 19.38
C MET A 1 0.94 -7.07 18.39
N LEU A 2 1.07 -5.82 18.83
CA LEU A 2 1.49 -4.70 18.00
C LEU A 2 2.98 -4.86 17.71
N ASN A 3 3.35 -5.31 16.50
CA ASN A 3 4.74 -5.24 16.08
C ASN A 3 4.97 -3.85 15.50
N ILE A 4 5.17 -2.86 16.38
CA ILE A 4 5.79 -1.61 15.95
C ILE A 4 7.24 -1.98 15.60
N LEU A 5 7.48 -2.27 14.32
CA LEU A 5 8.83 -2.22 13.78
C LEU A 5 9.18 -0.73 13.67
N ASN A 6 9.58 -0.14 14.80
CA ASN A 6 10.27 1.15 14.83
C ASN A 6 11.64 0.94 14.17
N ALA A 7 11.64 0.87 12.85
CA ALA A 7 12.83 1.13 12.08
C ALA A 7 12.91 2.66 11.97
N ASP A 8 13.56 3.29 12.94
CA ASP A 8 14.02 4.66 12.77
C ASP A 8 15.14 4.64 11.73
N THR A 9 14.74 4.62 10.46
CA THR A 9 15.63 4.72 9.32
C THR A 9 15.27 6.01 8.60
N ASN A 10 16.04 7.05 8.89
CA ASN A 10 15.98 8.38 8.30
C ASN A 10 14.79 9.28 8.73
N GLY A 11 14.29 9.17 9.97
CA GLY A 11 13.22 10.06 10.46
C GLY A 11 11.83 9.75 9.88
N VAL A 12 11.61 8.49 9.48
CA VAL A 12 10.31 7.99 9.02
C VAL A 12 9.82 6.92 9.97
N LEU A 13 8.65 7.14 10.58
CA LEU A 13 8.00 6.18 11.47
C LEU A 13 7.17 5.17 10.66
N LEU A 14 7.52 3.88 10.72
CA LEU A 14 6.73 2.81 10.12
C LEU A 14 5.84 2.12 11.17
N LEU A 15 4.53 2.18 10.97
CA LEU A 15 3.54 1.49 11.81
C LEU A 15 2.85 0.37 11.03
N ALA A 16 3.17 -0.89 11.36
CA ALA A 16 2.49 -2.05 10.80
C ALA A 16 1.26 -2.43 11.65
N VAL A 17 0.09 -2.40 11.04
CA VAL A 17 -1.21 -2.63 11.67
C VAL A 17 -1.82 -3.91 11.12
N ARG A 18 -2.09 -4.86 12.03
CA ARG A 18 -2.76 -6.14 11.75
C ARG A 18 -4.15 -6.26 12.39
N THR A 19 -4.49 -5.34 13.29
CA THR A 19 -5.80 -5.27 13.94
C THR A 19 -6.27 -3.83 14.00
N THR A 20 -7.58 -3.63 14.03
CA THR A 20 -8.20 -2.33 13.85
C THR A 20 -8.11 -1.43 15.08
N ASP A 21 -7.83 -2.01 16.25
CA ASP A 21 -7.69 -1.31 17.54
C ASP A 21 -6.66 -0.17 17.51
N TYR A 22 -5.69 -0.25 16.59
CA TYR A 22 -4.58 0.69 16.49
C TYR A 22 -4.76 1.74 15.37
N ILE A 23 -5.89 1.68 14.66
CA ILE A 23 -6.21 2.64 13.60
C ILE A 23 -6.84 3.87 14.24
N ILE A 24 -6.01 4.89 14.46
CA ILE A 24 -6.49 6.22 14.90
C ILE A 24 -7.00 7.03 13.70
N PRO A 25 -7.92 8.00 13.89
CA PRO A 25 -8.35 8.88 12.83
C PRO A 25 -7.20 9.70 12.24
N VAL A 26 -7.20 9.95 10.93
CA VAL A 26 -6.18 10.77 10.24
C VAL A 26 -6.07 12.18 10.83
N THR A 27 -7.17 12.73 11.34
CA THR A 27 -7.19 14.06 12.00
C THR A 27 -6.42 14.09 13.32
N ALA A 28 -6.17 12.94 13.93
CA ALA A 28 -5.42 12.80 15.18
C ALA A 28 -3.93 12.47 14.96
N LEU A 29 -3.48 12.39 13.70
CA LEU A 29 -2.07 12.16 13.38
C LEU A 29 -1.23 13.38 13.74
N ASP A 30 -0.12 13.13 14.43
CA ASP A 30 0.92 14.14 14.60
C ASP A 30 1.59 14.41 13.26
N CYS A 31 1.70 15.69 12.90
CA CYS A 31 2.28 16.14 11.63
C CYS A 31 3.78 16.46 11.75
N ALA A 32 4.37 16.31 12.94
CA ALA A 32 5.78 16.61 13.17
C ALA A 32 6.70 15.68 12.36
N GLU A 33 6.39 14.40 12.33
CA GLU A 33 7.21 13.35 11.70
C GLU A 33 6.59 12.83 10.40
N HIS A 34 7.43 12.31 9.51
CA HIS A 34 6.95 11.54 8.37
C HIS A 34 6.54 10.15 8.83
N MET A 35 5.30 9.74 8.52
CA MET A 35 4.78 8.44 8.92
C MET A 35 4.43 7.58 7.71
N VAL A 36 4.67 6.28 7.81
CA VAL A 36 4.14 5.27 6.92
C VAL A 36 3.30 4.31 7.74
N ILE A 37 2.03 4.16 7.40
CA ILE A 37 1.16 3.13 7.97
C ILE A 37 1.00 1.98 6.97
N LEU A 38 1.17 0.76 7.47
CA LEU A 38 1.06 -0.46 6.69
C LEU A 38 -0.11 -1.29 7.22
N PHE A 39 -1.17 -1.42 6.43
CA PHE A 39 -2.29 -2.32 6.69
C PHE A 39 -1.96 -3.69 6.11
N ASP A 40 -1.73 -4.70 6.97
CA ASP A 40 -1.33 -6.04 6.53
C ASP A 40 -2.47 -7.05 6.66
N ASP A 41 -3.11 -7.37 5.52
CA ASP A 41 -4.22 -8.33 5.37
C ASP A 41 -5.32 -8.18 6.42
N ILE A 42 -5.64 -6.93 6.76
CA ILE A 42 -6.59 -6.60 7.82
C ILE A 42 -8.03 -6.80 7.35
N GLN A 43 -8.87 -7.37 8.20
CA GLN A 43 -10.32 -7.42 7.99
C GLN A 43 -10.98 -6.21 8.65
N LEU A 44 -11.76 -5.46 7.88
CA LEU A 44 -12.39 -4.21 8.32
C LEU A 44 -13.90 -4.39 8.42
N SER A 45 -14.48 -3.94 9.53
CA SER A 45 -15.91 -3.62 9.59
C SER A 45 -16.21 -2.30 8.86
N ASN A 46 -17.48 -2.01 8.59
CA ASN A 46 -17.89 -0.79 7.90
C ASN A 46 -17.35 0.50 8.57
N ALA A 47 -17.35 0.57 9.90
CA ALA A 47 -16.87 1.75 10.63
C ALA A 47 -15.34 1.92 10.54
N GLU A 48 -14.60 0.81 10.43
CA GLU A 48 -13.14 0.82 10.29
C GLU A 48 -12.72 1.07 8.84
N MET A 49 -13.59 0.71 7.90
CA MET A 49 -13.42 0.97 6.48
C MET A 49 -13.40 2.48 6.20
N ASP A 50 -14.29 3.27 6.80
CA ASP A 50 -14.28 4.74 6.68
C ASP A 50 -13.00 5.39 7.21
N LYS A 51 -12.48 4.88 8.33
CA LYS A 51 -11.18 5.33 8.87
C LYS A 51 -10.06 5.00 7.91
N THR A 52 -10.03 3.78 7.39
CA THR A 52 -9.01 3.32 6.45
C THR A 52 -9.08 4.09 5.12
N HIS A 53 -10.28 4.37 4.60
CA HIS A 53 -10.48 5.20 3.41
C HIS A 53 -9.83 6.58 3.59
N SER A 54 -10.01 7.19 4.76
CA SER A 54 -9.40 8.49 5.08
C SER A 54 -7.87 8.44 4.98
N TYR A 55 -7.24 7.31 5.29
CA TYR A 55 -5.78 7.15 5.10
C TYR A 55 -5.36 7.16 3.63
N PHE A 56 -6.19 6.75 2.69
CA PHE A 56 -5.84 6.79 1.26
C PHE A 56 -6.23 8.11 0.60
N SER A 57 -7.17 8.86 1.17
CA SER A 57 -7.60 10.16 0.63
C SER A 57 -6.95 11.38 1.28
N LEU A 58 -6.69 11.37 2.60
CA LEU A 58 -6.39 12.58 3.38
C LEU A 58 -5.02 12.56 4.10
N SER A 59 -4.42 11.38 4.28
CA SER A 59 -3.19 11.22 5.10
C SER A 59 -1.99 12.01 4.60
N ARG A 60 -1.89 12.25 3.28
CA ARG A 60 -0.79 13.03 2.69
C ARG A 60 -0.71 14.46 3.25
N ASN A 61 -1.85 15.06 3.58
CA ASN A 61 -1.92 16.39 4.21
C ASN A 61 -1.37 16.40 5.64
N ARG A 62 -1.14 15.21 6.21
CA ARG A 62 -0.60 14.96 7.56
C ARG A 62 0.78 14.30 7.51
N ARG A 63 1.50 14.38 6.38
CA ARG A 63 2.81 13.73 6.15
C ARG A 63 2.80 12.23 6.42
N CYS A 64 1.64 11.60 6.25
CA CYS A 64 1.45 10.17 6.40
C CYS A 64 1.21 9.53 5.03
N HIS A 65 1.85 8.40 4.79
CA HIS A 65 1.62 7.56 3.62
C HIS A 65 1.02 6.23 4.06
N ALA A 66 0.07 5.72 3.29
CA ALA A 66 -0.62 4.47 3.59
C ALA A 66 -0.25 3.40 2.56
N ILE A 67 0.06 2.20 3.04
CA ILE A 67 0.31 1.01 2.24
C ILE A 67 -0.69 -0.06 2.66
N TYR A 68 -1.34 -0.69 1.70
CA TYR A 68 -2.21 -1.84 1.94
C TYR A 68 -1.57 -3.10 1.34
N LEU A 69 -1.34 -4.12 2.16
CA LEU A 69 -0.93 -5.44 1.70
C LEU A 69 -2.16 -6.35 1.69
N ALA A 70 -2.40 -6.98 0.56
CA ALA A 70 -3.50 -7.93 0.39
C ALA A 70 -3.04 -9.10 -0.47
N MET A 71 -3.63 -10.28 -0.23
CA MET A 71 -3.39 -11.47 -1.04
C MET A 71 -3.93 -11.36 -2.48
N GLY A 72 -4.84 -10.41 -2.73
CA GLY A 72 -5.54 -10.25 -4.01
C GLY A 72 -5.89 -8.79 -4.27
N PHE A 73 -5.81 -8.35 -5.53
CA PHE A 73 -6.15 -6.97 -5.91
C PHE A 73 -7.60 -6.61 -5.51
N TYR A 74 -8.55 -7.53 -5.74
CA TYR A 74 -9.96 -7.31 -5.42
C TYR A 74 -10.35 -7.60 -3.97
N ASN A 75 -9.40 -8.04 -3.14
CA ASN A 75 -9.62 -8.13 -1.70
C ASN A 75 -9.51 -6.76 -1.01
N VAL A 76 -8.97 -5.75 -1.73
CA VAL A 76 -8.89 -4.37 -1.27
C VAL A 76 -10.15 -3.62 -1.69
N ASP A 77 -10.73 -2.81 -0.81
CA ASP A 77 -11.92 -2.02 -1.12
C ASP A 77 -11.71 -1.07 -2.33
N SER A 78 -12.75 -0.90 -3.14
CA SER A 78 -12.71 -0.07 -4.36
C SER A 78 -12.33 1.39 -4.13
N VAL A 79 -12.71 1.97 -2.99
CA VAL A 79 -12.35 3.35 -2.61
C VAL A 79 -10.86 3.43 -2.34
N ILE A 80 -10.30 2.44 -1.63
CA ILE A 80 -8.86 2.36 -1.37
C ILE A 80 -8.09 2.23 -2.70
N ARG A 81 -8.51 1.30 -3.58
CA ARG A 81 -7.85 1.12 -4.89
C ARG A 81 -7.90 2.41 -5.72
N SER A 82 -9.06 3.05 -5.82
CA SER A 82 -9.24 4.29 -6.59
C SER A 82 -8.39 5.46 -6.09
N ASN A 83 -8.10 5.52 -4.79
CA ASN A 83 -7.27 6.58 -4.18
C ASN A 83 -5.79 6.19 -4.06
N THR A 84 -5.42 4.97 -4.44
CA THR A 84 -4.05 4.47 -4.37
C THR A 84 -3.24 5.00 -5.55
N SER A 85 -2.11 5.65 -5.26
CA SER A 85 -1.25 6.26 -6.28
C SER A 85 -0.21 5.29 -6.86
N CYS A 86 0.06 4.17 -6.21
CA CYS A 86 1.06 3.21 -6.62
C CYS A 86 0.62 1.79 -6.28
N PHE A 87 0.78 0.87 -7.23
CA PHE A 87 0.54 -0.55 -7.03
C PHE A 87 1.84 -1.32 -7.22
N ILE A 88 2.11 -2.22 -6.28
CA ILE A 88 3.20 -3.20 -6.39
C ILE A 88 2.54 -4.58 -6.48
N ILE A 89 2.77 -5.25 -7.61
CA ILE A 89 2.16 -6.54 -7.93
C ILE A 89 3.27 -7.59 -7.90
N PHE A 90 3.19 -8.54 -6.98
CA PHE A 90 4.14 -9.64 -6.86
C PHE A 90 3.72 -10.84 -7.70
N ASN A 91 4.70 -11.69 -8.03
CA ASN A 91 4.47 -12.90 -8.80
C ASN A 91 3.66 -13.90 -7.95
N GLY A 92 2.45 -14.27 -8.39
CA GLY A 92 1.54 -15.14 -7.62
C GLY A 92 0.07 -14.73 -7.72
N LEU A 93 -0.23 -13.49 -8.12
CA LEU A 93 -1.56 -13.10 -8.56
C LEU A 93 -1.86 -13.83 -9.88
N ASP A 94 -2.98 -14.54 -9.93
CA ASP A 94 -3.45 -15.23 -11.13
C ASP A 94 -3.61 -14.26 -12.31
N ASN A 95 -3.44 -14.79 -13.51
CA ASN A 95 -3.42 -14.06 -14.79
C ASN A 95 -4.65 -13.16 -15.06
N LYS A 96 -5.66 -13.15 -14.19
CA LYS A 96 -6.86 -12.30 -14.26
C LYS A 96 -6.78 -11.03 -13.42
N HIS A 97 -6.06 -11.01 -12.29
CA HIS A 97 -6.00 -9.83 -11.42
C HIS A 97 -5.12 -8.72 -12.01
N VAL A 98 -3.99 -9.07 -12.61
CA VAL A 98 -3.05 -8.10 -13.20
C VAL A 98 -3.68 -7.32 -14.37
N PRO A 99 -4.30 -7.95 -15.39
CA PRO A 99 -4.93 -7.21 -16.49
C PRO A 99 -6.09 -6.33 -16.03
N ASN A 100 -6.77 -6.73 -14.96
CA ASN A 100 -7.92 -6.03 -14.43
C ASN A 100 -7.53 -4.78 -13.64
N ALA A 101 -6.56 -4.91 -12.72
CA ALA A 101 -5.98 -3.77 -12.01
C ALA A 101 -5.45 -2.71 -12.98
N LEU A 102 -4.81 -3.16 -14.06
CA LEU A 102 -4.23 -2.28 -15.06
C LEU A 102 -5.26 -1.71 -16.04
N ARG A 103 -6.40 -2.39 -16.27
CA ARG A 103 -7.53 -1.76 -16.97
C ARG A 103 -8.16 -0.63 -16.13
N GLU A 104 -8.24 -0.82 -14.82
CA GLU A 104 -8.81 0.15 -13.87
C GLU A 104 -7.90 1.37 -13.70
N HIS A 105 -6.57 1.21 -13.78
CA HIS A 105 -5.60 2.27 -13.46
C HIS A 105 -4.62 2.69 -14.58
N CYS A 106 -4.45 1.90 -15.65
CA CYS A 106 -3.47 2.13 -16.73
C CYS A 106 -4.13 2.02 -18.11
N CYS A 107 -5.21 2.77 -18.31
CA CYS A 107 -6.05 2.73 -19.50
C CYS A 107 -5.34 3.20 -20.79
N ASP A 108 -4.13 3.74 -20.69
CA ASP A 108 -3.25 4.22 -21.76
C ASP A 108 -2.12 3.23 -22.13
N VAL A 109 -1.94 2.13 -21.39
CA VAL A 109 -0.86 1.15 -21.62
C VAL A 109 -1.42 -0.14 -22.24
N SER A 110 -0.80 -0.62 -23.33
CA SER A 110 -1.23 -1.87 -23.98
C SER A 110 -0.98 -3.10 -23.10
N ARG A 111 -1.84 -4.12 -23.25
CA ARG A 111 -1.73 -5.39 -22.49
C ARG A 111 -0.36 -6.05 -22.63
N ASP A 112 0.25 -5.99 -23.82
CA ASP A 112 1.55 -6.61 -24.06
C ASP A 112 2.67 -5.86 -23.33
N LYS A 113 2.59 -4.53 -23.30
CA LYS A 113 3.55 -3.69 -22.58
C LYS A 113 3.47 -3.92 -21.07
N ILE A 114 2.26 -4.16 -20.58
CA ILE A 114 1.95 -4.53 -19.20
C ILE A 114 2.62 -5.84 -18.79
N VAL A 115 2.46 -6.90 -19.60
CA VAL A 115 3.03 -8.23 -19.32
C VAL A 115 4.57 -8.14 -19.31
N GLU A 116 5.14 -7.38 -20.25
CA GLU A 116 6.58 -7.12 -20.31
C GLU A 116 7.11 -6.46 -19.02
N LEU A 117 6.44 -5.41 -18.53
CA LEU A 117 6.84 -4.68 -17.31
C LEU A 117 6.76 -5.58 -16.06
N HIS A 118 5.68 -6.36 -15.92
CA HIS A 118 5.52 -7.30 -14.80
C HIS A 118 6.63 -8.36 -14.77
N HIS A 119 6.91 -8.99 -15.90
CA HIS A 119 7.98 -9.99 -15.98
C HIS A 119 9.35 -9.39 -15.65
N LYS A 120 9.66 -8.18 -16.13
CA LYS A 120 10.91 -7.48 -15.80
C LYS A 120 11.06 -7.25 -14.29
N ALA A 121 9.99 -6.84 -13.62
CA ALA A 121 10.00 -6.60 -12.17
C ALA A 121 10.12 -7.92 -11.35
N ALA A 122 9.41 -8.97 -11.76
CA ALA A 122 9.37 -10.24 -11.05
C ALA A 122 10.71 -10.99 -11.03
N HIS A 123 11.60 -10.74 -12.00
CA HIS A 123 12.91 -11.40 -12.11
C HIS A 123 14.06 -10.67 -11.37
N ALA A 124 13.80 -9.52 -10.72
CA ALA A 124 14.83 -8.63 -10.17
C ALA A 124 15.16 -8.77 -8.66
N ASN A 125 14.94 -9.95 -8.05
CA ASN A 125 15.43 -10.42 -6.71
C ASN A 125 14.74 -10.03 -5.37
N GLN A 126 14.58 -11.08 -4.53
CA GLN A 126 15.00 -11.31 -3.12
C GLN A 126 14.87 -10.21 -2.03
N PHE A 127 13.69 -9.66 -1.78
CA PHE A 127 13.41 -8.97 -0.50
C PHE A 127 12.14 -9.50 0.14
N SER A 128 12.05 -9.44 1.48
CA SER A 128 10.77 -9.63 2.16
C SER A 128 9.80 -8.53 1.70
N LEU A 129 8.51 -8.86 1.56
CA LEU A 129 7.46 -8.00 0.98
C LEU A 129 7.46 -6.56 1.56
N ILE A 130 7.73 -6.45 2.86
CA ILE A 130 7.75 -5.20 3.63
C ILE A 130 8.99 -4.36 3.28
N GLN A 131 10.17 -4.98 3.18
CA GLN A 131 11.40 -4.27 2.79
C GLN A 131 11.32 -3.76 1.36
N TYR A 132 10.70 -4.52 0.45
CA TYR A 132 10.49 -4.08 -0.92
C TYR A 132 9.51 -2.90 -0.99
N ALA A 133 8.35 -3.00 -0.32
CA ALA A 133 7.36 -1.92 -0.30
C ALA A 133 7.94 -0.62 0.27
N TYR A 134 8.77 -0.72 1.31
CA TYR A 134 9.49 0.41 1.88
C TYR A 134 10.56 0.98 0.94
N GLN A 135 11.41 0.14 0.34
CA GLN A 135 12.43 0.61 -0.61
C GLN A 135 11.83 1.26 -1.85
N ALA A 136 10.73 0.70 -2.38
CA ALA A 136 9.98 1.28 -3.49
C ALA A 136 9.35 2.63 -3.11
N TYR A 137 8.90 2.79 -1.86
CA TYR A 137 8.44 4.08 -1.36
C TYR A 137 9.58 5.10 -1.26
N VAL A 138 10.73 4.72 -0.68
CA VAL A 138 11.90 5.60 -0.54
C VAL A 138 12.43 6.07 -1.91
N SER A 139 12.41 5.22 -2.94
CA SER A 139 12.84 5.60 -4.28
C SER A 139 11.88 6.54 -5.01
N MET A 140 10.62 6.64 -4.57
CA MET A 140 9.63 7.60 -5.12
C MET A 140 9.69 8.99 -4.47
N LEU A 141 10.40 9.14 -3.35
CA LEU A 141 10.56 10.41 -2.65
C LEU A 141 11.80 11.22 -3.08
N ASN A 142 12.69 10.62 -3.86
CA ASN A 142 13.88 11.26 -4.44
C ASN A 142 13.70 11.47 -5.95
#